data_AF-A0A8H5K4S3-F1
#
_entry.id   AF-A0A8H5K4S3-F1
#
_cell.length_a   1.000
_cell.length_b   1.000
_cell.length_c   1.000
_cell.angle_alpha   90.00
_cell.angle_beta   90.00
_cell.angle_gamma   90.00
#
_symmetry.space_group_name_H-M   'P 1'
#
loop_
_entity.id
_entity.type
_entity.pdbx_description
1 polymer ?
#
loop_
_entity_poly.entity_id
_entity_poly.type
_entity_poly.pdbx_seq_one_letter_code
_entity_poly.pdbx_strand_id
1 'polypeptide(L)'
;MKYTSSAIAILAAAAAGVQAANIQLVGKVMNSAAKEGFEKSRTLVYAGGKTKRDAPKVYEPDPDRDYTLEDGYIFVLQCTTVGFRPECISFGSEPGKCVSYFDFDPKKGEHPTSISDAFNHNVTSISTNTGGACQFYHYTGCDEKGDDRGLTTSYNYNLNVTLPEDDRTPEYFRNITSWRC
;
A
#
# COMPACT_ATOMS: atom_id res chain seq x y z
N MET A 1 -13.11 42.33 37.18
CA MET A 1 -13.30 41.92 35.77
C MET A 1 -12.35 40.77 35.49
N LYS A 2 -12.88 39.56 35.23
CA LYS A 2 -12.11 38.32 35.06
C LYS A 2 -11.90 38.09 33.56
N TYR A 3 -10.66 37.95 33.12
CA TYR A 3 -10.31 37.52 31.77
C TYR A 3 -10.46 36.00 31.67
N THR A 4 -11.47 35.53 30.94
CA THR A 4 -11.58 34.13 30.53
C THR A 4 -10.86 33.94 29.20
N SER A 5 -9.68 33.31 29.27
CA SER A 5 -8.94 32.84 28.11
C SER A 5 -9.54 31.50 27.67
N SER A 6 -10.16 31.46 26.49
CA SER A 6 -10.67 30.23 25.88
C SER A 6 -9.53 29.59 25.09
N ALA A 7 -8.92 28.54 25.65
CA ALA A 7 -8.02 27.68 24.91
C ALA A 7 -8.84 26.79 23.97
N ILE A 8 -8.67 27.00 22.66
CA ILE A 8 -9.24 26.13 21.62
C ILE A 8 -8.36 24.87 21.56
N ALA A 9 -8.87 23.77 22.08
CA ALA A 9 -8.28 22.45 21.88
C ALA A 9 -8.57 21.99 20.45
N ILE A 10 -7.53 21.87 19.63
CA ILE A 10 -7.61 21.25 18.30
C ILE A 10 -7.77 19.74 18.53
N LEU A 11 -8.97 19.21 18.35
CA LEU A 11 -9.18 17.77 18.27
C LEU A 11 -8.60 17.27 16.94
N ALA A 12 -7.51 16.52 17.02
CA ALA A 12 -7.06 15.69 15.91
C ALA A 12 -8.10 14.58 15.69
N ALA A 13 -8.81 14.63 14.56
CA ALA A 13 -9.75 13.59 14.15
C ALA A 13 -8.97 12.32 13.81
N ALA A 14 -9.19 11.25 14.59
CA ALA A 14 -8.70 9.92 14.28
C ALA A 14 -9.43 9.40 13.03
N ALA A 15 -8.73 9.33 11.90
CA ALA A 15 -9.24 8.70 10.69
C ALA A 15 -9.45 7.20 10.96
N ALA A 16 -10.64 6.69 10.64
CA ALA A 16 -10.97 5.28 10.75
C ALA A 16 -10.24 4.46 9.67
N GLY A 17 -9.01 4.06 9.98
CA GLY A 17 -8.31 2.91 9.41
C GLY A 17 -7.81 2.07 10.58
N VAL A 18 -7.99 0.75 10.53
CA VAL A 18 -7.37 -0.12 11.55
C VAL A 18 -5.86 -0.03 11.35
N GLN A 19 -5.19 0.59 12.30
CA GLN A 19 -3.73 0.66 12.33
C GLN A 19 -3.24 -0.77 12.67
N ALA A 20 -2.65 -1.47 11.71
CA ALA A 20 -1.96 -2.73 12.02
C ALA A 20 -0.82 -2.40 12.99
N ALA A 21 -0.84 -3.02 14.18
CA ALA A 21 -0.01 -2.58 15.28
C ALA A 21 1.48 -2.94 15.11
N ASN A 22 1.83 -3.91 14.24
CA ASN A 22 3.21 -4.25 13.91
C ASN A 22 3.30 -4.90 12.53
N ILE A 23 3.72 -4.17 11.49
CA ILE A 23 4.01 -4.78 10.18
C ILE A 23 5.30 -5.61 10.33
N GLN A 24 5.22 -6.91 10.12
CA GLN A 24 6.41 -7.76 10.06
C GLN A 24 7.18 -7.51 8.76
N LEU A 25 8.46 -7.15 8.88
CA LEU A 25 9.35 -6.86 7.76
C LEU A 25 10.37 -7.99 7.60
N VAL A 26 10.50 -8.51 6.37
CA VAL A 26 11.55 -9.47 6.04
C VAL A 26 12.94 -8.82 6.15
N GLY A 27 13.98 -9.62 6.41
CA GLY A 27 15.35 -9.14 6.58
C GLY A 27 15.85 -8.23 5.44
N LYS A 28 15.46 -8.47 4.19
CA LYS A 28 15.85 -7.58 3.07
C LYS A 28 15.20 -6.20 3.15
N VAL A 29 13.98 -6.09 3.69
CA VAL A 29 13.29 -4.80 3.87
C VAL A 29 13.88 -4.07 5.07
N MET A 30 14.15 -4.81 6.16
CA MET A 30 14.83 -4.28 7.35
C MET A 30 16.21 -3.68 7.04
N ASN A 31 16.90 -4.23 6.04
CA ASN A 31 18.21 -3.74 5.60
C ASN A 31 18.12 -2.81 4.36
N SER A 32 16.96 -2.19 4.11
CA SER A 32 16.73 -1.29 2.97
C SER A 32 16.29 0.11 3.39
N ALA A 33 16.30 1.04 2.45
CA ALA A 33 15.78 2.40 2.64
C ALA A 33 14.27 2.43 2.96
N ALA A 34 13.53 1.35 2.66
CA ALA A 34 12.09 1.29 2.92
C ALA A 34 11.73 1.07 4.40
N LYS A 35 12.67 0.58 5.24
CA LYS A 35 12.41 0.29 6.66
C LYS A 35 11.80 1.49 7.38
N GLU A 36 12.45 2.65 7.25
CA GLU A 36 12.00 3.89 7.90
C GLU A 36 10.62 4.32 7.39
N GLY A 37 10.33 4.12 6.10
CA GLY A 37 9.02 4.40 5.52
C GLY A 37 7.93 3.54 6.15
N PHE A 38 8.16 2.24 6.34
CA PHE A 38 7.22 1.36 7.04
C PHE A 38 7.01 1.80 8.49
N GLU A 39 8.09 2.12 9.22
CA GLU A 39 8.04 2.51 10.64
C GLU A 39 7.32 3.85 10.88
N LYS A 40 7.41 4.79 9.94
CA LYS A 40 6.86 6.15 10.09
C LYS A 40 5.53 6.38 9.37
N SER A 41 5.18 5.53 8.41
CA SER A 41 3.94 5.68 7.65
C SER A 41 2.72 5.31 8.50
N ARG A 42 1.58 5.90 8.14
CA ARG A 42 0.30 5.33 8.56
C ARG A 42 0.04 4.04 7.78
N THR A 43 -0.67 3.12 8.43
CA THR A 43 -1.08 1.84 7.83
C THR A 43 -2.58 1.85 7.58
N LEU A 44 -2.98 1.50 6.36
CA LEU A 44 -4.37 1.36 5.95
C LEU A 44 -4.58 -0.07 5.47
N VAL A 45 -5.60 -0.74 6.00
CA VAL A 45 -5.93 -2.11 5.61
C VAL A 45 -7.22 -2.11 4.80
N TYR A 46 -7.25 -2.90 3.73
CA TYR A 46 -8.45 -3.15 2.95
C TYR A 46 -9.48 -3.83 3.84
N ALA A 47 -10.46 -3.07 4.30
CA ALA A 47 -11.50 -3.52 5.22
C ALA A 47 -12.63 -4.28 4.49
N GLY A 48 -12.28 -5.05 3.45
CA GLY A 48 -13.19 -5.72 2.52
C GLY A 48 -14.50 -6.12 3.18
N GLY A 49 -15.63 -5.66 2.63
CA GLY A 49 -16.94 -6.07 3.10
C GLY A 49 -16.95 -7.60 3.20
N LYS A 50 -17.15 -8.13 4.41
CA LYS A 50 -17.03 -9.55 4.77
C LYS A 50 -17.42 -10.47 3.61
N THR A 51 -16.46 -11.09 2.94
CA THR A 51 -16.72 -12.27 2.11
C THR A 51 -15.98 -13.44 2.70
N LYS A 52 -16.58 -14.06 3.72
CA LYS A 52 -16.51 -15.51 3.82
C LYS A 52 -17.24 -16.06 2.60
N ARG A 53 -16.52 -16.70 1.68
CA ARG A 53 -17.02 -17.81 0.85
C ARG A 53 -15.83 -18.52 0.20
N ASP A 54 -15.54 -19.68 0.76
CA ASP A 54 -15.00 -20.89 0.14
C ASP A 54 -14.62 -20.77 -1.34
N ALA A 55 -13.36 -20.45 -1.63
CA ALA A 55 -12.76 -20.77 -2.93
C ALA A 55 -12.22 -22.22 -2.87
N PRO A 56 -12.49 -23.09 -3.87
CA PRO A 56 -12.00 -24.46 -3.85
C PRO A 56 -10.47 -24.48 -3.90
N LYS A 57 -9.85 -25.16 -2.92
CA LYS A 57 -8.42 -25.47 -2.93
C LYS A 57 -8.05 -26.26 -4.20
N VAL A 58 -7.21 -25.70 -5.07
CA VAL A 58 -6.39 -26.50 -5.98
C VAL A 58 -4.97 -25.93 -6.07
N TYR A 59 -4.06 -26.73 -5.50
CA TYR A 59 -2.59 -26.80 -5.57
C TYR A 59 -1.73 -25.76 -4.80
N GLU A 60 -0.87 -26.32 -3.94
CA GLU A 60 -0.35 -25.77 -2.68
C GLU A 60 1.16 -25.44 -2.77
N PRO A 61 1.66 -24.37 -2.13
CA PRO A 61 3.09 -24.18 -1.92
C PRO A 61 3.60 -24.98 -0.70
N ASP A 62 4.87 -25.36 -0.77
CA ASP A 62 5.63 -26.24 0.14
C ASP A 62 5.52 -25.91 1.66
N PRO A 63 5.48 -26.93 2.54
CA PRO A 63 5.11 -26.84 3.95
C PRO A 63 6.08 -26.15 4.91
N ASP A 64 7.29 -25.76 4.48
CA ASP A 64 8.31 -25.11 5.34
C ASP A 64 8.50 -23.59 5.06
N ARG A 65 7.52 -22.93 4.44
CA ARG A 65 7.56 -21.47 4.25
C ARG A 65 7.30 -20.76 5.59
N ASP A 66 8.36 -20.24 6.21
CA ASP A 66 8.24 -19.48 7.45
C ASP A 66 7.87 -18.01 7.17
N TYR A 67 6.62 -17.76 6.78
CA TYR A 67 6.04 -16.42 6.82
C TYR A 67 4.60 -16.50 7.30
N THR A 68 4.45 -16.65 8.62
CA THR A 68 3.24 -16.31 9.36
C THR A 68 2.99 -14.81 9.21
N LEU A 69 2.26 -14.41 8.19
CA LEU A 69 1.58 -13.10 8.21
C LEU A 69 0.56 -13.18 9.34
N GLU A 70 0.94 -12.74 10.56
CA GLU A 70 0.08 -12.84 11.75
C GLU A 70 -1.31 -12.23 11.52
N ASP A 71 -1.38 -11.22 10.66
CA ASP A 71 -2.62 -10.50 10.31
C ASP A 71 -3.28 -10.97 9.00
N GLY A 72 -2.66 -11.86 8.22
CA GLY A 72 -3.17 -12.33 6.93
C GLY A 72 -3.07 -11.34 5.76
N TYR A 73 -2.43 -10.18 5.97
CA TYR A 73 -2.28 -9.11 4.96
C TYR A 73 -0.86 -9.00 4.42
N ILE A 74 -0.71 -8.67 3.13
CA ILE A 74 0.54 -8.17 2.54
C ILE A 74 0.48 -6.65 2.57
N PHE A 75 1.53 -6.03 3.10
CA PHE A 75 1.65 -4.57 3.18
C PHE A 75 2.58 -4.04 2.11
N VAL A 76 2.08 -3.08 1.33
CA VAL A 76 2.83 -2.36 0.32
C VAL A 76 3.02 -0.92 0.79
N LEU A 77 4.26 -0.58 1.12
CA LEU A 77 4.68 0.81 1.32
C LEU A 77 4.73 1.50 -0.04
N GLN A 78 3.95 2.57 -0.20
CA GLN A 78 3.99 3.42 -1.38
C GLN A 78 4.20 4.86 -0.94
N CYS A 79 5.02 5.61 -1.69
CA CYS A 79 5.31 7.01 -1.39
C CYS A 79 5.17 7.88 -2.65
N THR A 80 4.67 9.09 -2.45
CA THR A 80 4.50 10.12 -3.51
C THR A 80 5.78 10.90 -3.79
N THR A 81 6.76 10.79 -2.89
CA THR A 81 8.12 11.32 -3.07
C THR A 81 9.12 10.18 -3.27
N VAL A 82 9.99 10.35 -4.28
CA VAL A 82 11.02 9.36 -4.64
C VAL A 82 11.89 9.02 -3.42
N GLY A 83 12.26 7.74 -3.30
CA GLY A 83 13.26 7.28 -2.35
C GLY A 83 12.76 7.11 -0.93
N PHE A 84 11.50 6.69 -0.75
CA PHE A 84 10.89 6.44 0.57
C PHE A 84 10.93 7.65 1.52
N ARG A 85 10.89 8.85 0.94
CA ARG A 85 10.81 10.12 1.67
C ARG A 85 9.37 10.36 2.17
N PRO A 86 9.14 11.31 3.11
CA PRO A 86 7.84 11.54 3.72
C PRO A 86 6.68 11.62 2.71
N GLU A 87 5.46 11.36 3.19
CA GLU A 87 4.24 11.07 2.41
C GLU A 87 4.12 9.62 1.92
N CYS A 88 4.53 8.68 2.77
CA CYS A 88 4.31 7.25 2.55
C CYS A 88 3.06 6.74 3.28
N ILE A 89 2.42 5.73 2.70
CA ILE A 89 1.39 4.92 3.35
C ILE A 89 1.72 3.45 3.14
N SER A 90 1.53 2.65 4.19
CA SER A 90 1.54 1.18 4.09
C SER A 90 0.12 0.67 3.84
N PHE A 91 -0.13 0.17 2.64
CA PHE A 91 -1.43 -0.37 2.25
C PHE A 91 -1.45 -1.90 2.41
N GLY A 92 -2.32 -2.41 3.28
CA GLY A 92 -2.51 -3.83 3.53
C GLY A 92 -3.69 -4.41 2.74
N SER A 93 -3.47 -5.53 2.04
CA SER A 93 -4.54 -6.31 1.37
C SER A 93 -4.30 -7.80 1.52
N GLU A 94 -5.37 -8.59 1.40
CA GLU A 94 -5.26 -10.05 1.35
C GLU A 94 -4.44 -10.47 0.12
N PRO A 95 -3.67 -11.57 0.17
CA PRO A 95 -2.97 -12.11 -0.98
C PRO A 95 -3.91 -12.40 -2.17
N GLY A 96 -3.46 -12.12 -3.38
CA GLY A 96 -4.20 -12.16 -4.64
C GLY A 96 -5.24 -11.05 -4.84
N LYS A 97 -5.51 -10.19 -3.84
CA LYS A 97 -6.61 -9.22 -3.94
C LYS A 97 -6.20 -8.02 -4.80
N CYS A 98 -6.97 -7.76 -5.86
CA CYS A 98 -6.90 -6.49 -6.57
C CYS A 98 -7.48 -5.36 -5.70
N VAL A 99 -6.68 -4.31 -5.49
CA VAL A 99 -7.05 -3.12 -4.72
C VAL A 99 -6.58 -1.85 -5.42
N SER A 100 -7.28 -0.75 -5.18
CA SER A 100 -7.00 0.59 -5.68
C SER A 100 -7.02 1.61 -4.54
N TYR A 101 -6.53 2.83 -4.76
CA TYR A 101 -6.54 3.86 -3.70
C TYR A 101 -7.95 4.23 -3.23
N PHE A 102 -8.95 4.12 -4.12
CA PHE A 102 -10.37 4.35 -3.80
C PHE A 102 -10.94 3.35 -2.79
N ASP A 103 -10.33 2.18 -2.67
CA ASP A 103 -10.73 1.19 -1.66
C ASP A 103 -10.35 1.61 -0.24
N PHE A 104 -9.34 2.47 -0.11
CA PHE A 104 -8.82 2.97 1.16
C PHE A 104 -9.34 4.37 1.52
N ASP A 105 -10.14 4.97 0.63
CA ASP A 105 -10.77 6.26 0.88
C ASP A 105 -11.72 6.21 2.09
N PRO A 106 -11.71 7.23 2.97
CA PRO A 106 -12.58 7.26 4.13
C PRO A 106 -14.05 7.23 3.72
N LYS A 107 -14.81 6.28 4.26
CA LYS A 107 -16.26 6.19 3.97
C LYS A 107 -17.08 7.34 4.55
N LYS A 108 -16.54 8.08 5.51
CA LYS A 108 -17.15 9.26 6.17
C LYS A 108 -16.04 10.25 6.56
N GLY A 109 -16.33 11.54 6.48
CA GLY A 109 -15.42 12.63 6.86
C GLY A 109 -15.52 13.83 5.93
N GLU A 110 -14.76 14.89 6.22
CA GLU A 110 -14.72 16.12 5.42
C GLU A 110 -14.02 15.92 4.06
N HIS A 111 -13.17 14.90 3.93
CA HIS A 111 -12.40 14.59 2.72
C HIS A 111 -12.50 13.10 2.32
N PRO A 112 -13.63 12.67 1.73
CA PRO A 112 -13.88 11.26 1.41
C PRO A 112 -12.97 10.71 0.30
N THR A 113 -12.24 11.54 -0.42
CA THR A 113 -11.29 11.16 -1.50
C THR A 113 -9.82 11.38 -1.13
N SER A 114 -9.53 11.63 0.15
CA SER A 114 -8.19 12.05 0.59
C SER A 114 -7.06 11.05 0.31
N ILE A 115 -7.36 9.76 0.11
CA ILE A 115 -6.32 8.78 -0.24
C ILE A 115 -6.14 8.72 -1.75
N SER A 116 -7.23 8.60 -2.50
CA SER A 116 -7.18 8.55 -3.96
C SER A 116 -6.60 9.84 -4.55
N ASP A 117 -7.00 11.01 -4.05
CA ASP A 117 -6.45 12.30 -4.50
C ASP A 117 -4.93 12.40 -4.30
N ALA A 118 -4.42 11.81 -3.22
CA ALA A 118 -3.00 11.90 -2.89
C ALA A 118 -2.14 10.89 -3.67
N PHE A 119 -2.62 9.66 -3.89
CA PHE A 119 -1.79 8.55 -4.38
C PHE A 119 -2.10 8.12 -5.82
N ASN A 120 -3.32 8.32 -6.31
CA ASN A 120 -3.68 7.94 -7.66
C ASN A 120 -2.85 8.73 -8.68
N HIS A 121 -2.09 8.04 -9.54
CA HIS A 121 -1.12 8.66 -10.45
C HIS A 121 -0.04 9.52 -9.76
N ASN A 122 0.31 9.24 -8.51
CA ASN A 122 1.31 10.03 -7.79
C ASN A 122 2.43 9.19 -7.14
N VAL A 123 2.33 7.86 -7.17
CA VAL A 123 3.34 6.99 -6.57
C VAL A 123 4.65 7.01 -7.35
N THR A 124 5.76 7.01 -6.59
CA THR A 124 7.12 7.16 -7.10
C THR A 124 8.11 6.15 -6.53
N SER A 125 7.80 5.54 -5.38
CA SER A 125 8.60 4.48 -4.76
C SER A 125 7.71 3.47 -4.04
N ILE A 126 8.13 2.20 -4.05
CA ILE A 126 7.35 1.04 -3.66
C ILE A 126 8.23 0.06 -2.89
N SER A 127 7.70 -0.53 -1.83
CA SER A 127 8.30 -1.69 -1.16
C SER A 127 7.25 -2.59 -0.55
N THR A 128 7.47 -3.88 -0.57
CA THR A 128 6.59 -4.89 0.05
C THR A 128 7.19 -5.37 1.36
N ASN A 129 6.39 -5.54 2.41
CA ASN A 129 6.88 -5.94 3.73
C ASN A 129 7.46 -7.37 3.74
N THR A 130 6.91 -8.26 2.92
CA THR A 130 7.34 -9.65 2.77
C THR A 130 8.51 -9.80 1.82
N GLY A 131 8.74 -8.78 0.97
CA GLY A 131 9.66 -8.91 -0.13
C GLY A 131 9.16 -9.75 -1.30
N GLY A 132 7.92 -10.24 -1.28
CA GLY A 132 7.28 -10.84 -2.45
C GLY A 132 7.02 -9.77 -3.52
N ALA A 133 6.98 -10.16 -4.79
CA ALA A 133 6.60 -9.22 -5.83
C ALA A 133 5.08 -8.99 -5.85
N CYS A 134 4.67 -7.75 -6.09
CA CYS A 134 3.31 -7.39 -6.45
C CYS A 134 3.29 -6.94 -7.91
N GLN A 135 2.10 -6.96 -8.52
CA GLN A 135 1.86 -6.39 -9.84
C GLN A 135 1.14 -5.06 -9.70
N PHE A 136 1.66 -4.01 -10.34
CA PHE A 136 1.13 -2.64 -10.32
C PHE A 136 0.59 -2.26 -11.69
N TYR A 137 -0.49 -1.48 -11.73
CA TYR A 137 -1.26 -1.21 -12.95
C TYR A 137 -1.59 0.27 -13.14
N HIS A 138 -1.70 0.69 -14.39
CA HIS A 138 -2.22 1.95 -14.88
C HIS A 138 -3.71 2.12 -14.66
N TYR A 139 -4.47 1.01 -14.64
CA TYR A 139 -5.93 1.04 -14.50
C TYR A 139 -6.40 0.36 -13.21
N THR A 140 -7.57 0.75 -12.70
CA THR A 140 -8.06 0.32 -11.38
C THR A 140 -8.44 -1.16 -11.29
N GLY A 141 -8.59 -1.84 -12.43
CA GLY A 141 -9.09 -3.22 -12.52
C GLY A 141 -8.03 -4.30 -12.59
N CYS A 142 -6.77 -4.04 -12.21
CA CYS A 142 -5.68 -5.03 -12.23
C CYS A 142 -5.61 -5.94 -13.47
N ASP A 143 -5.65 -5.32 -14.67
CA ASP A 143 -5.60 -6.02 -15.97
C ASP A 143 -6.83 -6.88 -16.32
N GLU A 144 -8.00 -6.62 -15.75
CA GLU A 144 -9.23 -7.36 -16.10
C GLU A 144 -9.56 -7.35 -17.61
N LYS A 145 -9.07 -6.36 -18.36
CA LYS A 145 -9.28 -6.22 -19.81
C LYS A 145 -8.10 -6.70 -20.67
N GLY A 146 -6.96 -7.06 -20.08
CA GLY A 146 -5.76 -7.49 -20.81
C GLY A 146 -4.99 -6.36 -21.49
N ASP A 147 -5.26 -5.10 -21.14
CA ASP A 147 -4.64 -3.90 -21.71
C ASP A 147 -3.40 -3.42 -20.94
N ASP A 148 -3.13 -3.98 -19.76
CA ASP A 148 -2.01 -3.59 -18.91
C ASP A 148 -1.44 -4.80 -18.16
N ARG A 149 -0.38 -5.40 -18.71
CA ARG A 149 0.29 -6.56 -18.10
C ARG A 149 0.90 -6.29 -16.71
N GLY A 150 0.96 -5.02 -16.30
CA GLY A 150 1.50 -4.58 -15.03
C GLY A 150 3.03 -4.58 -14.94
N LEU A 151 3.52 -3.84 -13.95
CA LEU A 151 4.90 -3.87 -13.48
C LEU A 151 4.99 -4.84 -12.30
N THR A 152 5.82 -5.88 -12.43
CA THR A 152 6.06 -6.83 -11.33
C THR A 152 7.28 -6.40 -10.53
N THR A 153 7.10 -5.95 -9.29
CA THR A 153 8.22 -5.58 -8.42
C THR A 153 7.91 -5.80 -6.93
N SER A 154 8.94 -6.10 -6.16
CA SER A 154 8.87 -6.16 -4.69
C SER A 154 9.45 -4.92 -4.02
N TYR A 155 10.26 -4.14 -4.76
CA TYR A 155 11.00 -2.99 -4.28
C TYR A 155 11.40 -2.11 -5.47
N ASN A 156 11.05 -0.83 -5.40
CA ASN A 156 11.52 0.18 -6.35
C ASN A 156 11.74 1.51 -5.61
N TYR A 157 13.01 1.92 -5.52
CA TYR A 157 13.39 3.17 -4.86
C TYR A 157 13.01 4.42 -5.67
N ASN A 158 12.97 4.32 -6.99
CA ASN A 158 12.63 5.42 -7.89
C ASN A 158 12.06 4.87 -9.20
N LEU A 159 10.74 4.91 -9.33
CA LEU A 159 10.04 4.45 -10.54
C LEU A 159 10.46 5.24 -11.79
N ASN A 160 11.02 6.44 -11.67
CA ASN A 160 11.47 7.22 -12.83
C ASN A 160 12.80 6.73 -13.44
N VAL A 161 13.40 5.68 -12.86
CA VAL A 161 14.67 5.11 -13.34
C VAL A 161 14.39 3.73 -13.90
N THR A 162 14.81 3.52 -15.14
CA THR A 162 14.79 2.21 -15.79
C THR A 162 15.57 1.20 -14.97
N LEU A 163 14.93 0.07 -14.68
CA LEU A 163 15.57 -1.04 -14.00
C LEU A 163 16.00 -2.09 -15.03
N PRO A 164 17.15 -2.79 -14.84
CA PRO A 164 17.58 -3.86 -15.73
C PRO A 164 16.55 -5.00 -15.87
N GLU A 165 15.72 -5.21 -14.84
CA GLU A 165 14.72 -6.28 -14.80
C GLU A 165 13.47 -5.97 -15.63
N ASP A 166 13.09 -4.70 -15.74
CA ASP A 166 11.92 -4.26 -16.51
C ASP A 166 12.12 -2.81 -16.98
N ASP A 167 12.34 -2.64 -18.27
CA ASP A 167 12.61 -1.35 -18.90
C ASP A 167 11.39 -0.43 -18.91
N ARG A 168 10.19 -1.00 -18.71
CA ARG A 168 8.91 -0.29 -18.60
C ARG A 168 8.71 0.37 -17.24
N THR A 169 9.62 0.18 -16.29
CA THR A 169 9.54 0.79 -14.94
C THR A 169 9.15 2.29 -14.97
N PRO A 170 9.75 3.16 -15.83
CA PRO A 170 9.38 4.56 -15.93
C PRO A 170 7.95 4.84 -16.41
N GLU A 171 7.32 3.91 -17.12
CA GLU A 171 5.92 4.05 -17.56
C GLU A 171 4.95 4.06 -16.38
N TYR A 172 5.35 3.48 -15.23
CA TYR A 172 4.58 3.39 -13.99
C TYR A 172 4.90 4.53 -13.01
N PHE A 173 5.92 5.36 -13.27
CA PHE A 173 6.18 6.55 -12.45
C PHE A 173 5.00 7.51 -12.51
N ARG A 174 4.38 7.80 -11.36
CA ARG A 174 3.17 8.64 -11.28
C ARG A 174 2.05 8.14 -12.19
N ASN A 175 1.96 6.84 -12.40
CA ASN A 175 0.98 6.27 -13.30
C ASN A 175 0.40 4.94 -12.79
N ILE A 176 0.44 4.71 -11.48
CA ILE A 176 -0.16 3.56 -10.83
C ILE A 176 -1.52 3.96 -10.27
N THR A 177 -2.52 3.08 -10.40
CA THR A 177 -3.89 3.26 -9.89
C THR A 177 -4.42 2.04 -9.14
N SER A 178 -3.91 0.84 -9.42
CA SER A 178 -4.21 -0.38 -8.66
C SER A 178 -3.00 -1.32 -8.58
N TRP A 179 -3.09 -2.30 -7.68
CA TRP A 179 -2.11 -3.37 -7.55
C TRP A 179 -2.73 -4.66 -7.01
N ARG A 180 -2.02 -5.77 -7.21
CA ARG A 180 -2.29 -7.06 -6.58
C ARG A 180 -1.00 -7.71 -6.09
N CYS A 181 -1.04 -8.19 -4.85
CA CYS A 181 -0.09 -9.07 -4.21
C CYS A 181 -0.94 -10.23 -3.71
#